data_AF-A0A1L7SQJ7-F1
#
_entry.id   AF-A0A1L7SQJ7-F1
#
_cell.length_a   1.000
_cell.length_b   1.000
_cell.length_c   1.000
_cell.angle_alpha   90.00
_cell.angle_beta   90.00
_cell.angle_gamma   90.00
#
_symmetry.space_group_name_H-M   'P 1'
#
loop_
_entity.id
_entity.type
_entity.pdbx_description
1 polymer ?
#
loop_
_entity_poly.entity_id
_entity_poly.type
_entity_poly.pdbx_seq_one_letter_code
_entity_poly.pdbx_strand_id
1 'polypeptide(L)'
;MPPSPTQSLHQLSVENSWFATRPLFWTSQHLDLLGVRFLHFDRPIHAPQPRGDDAADLDAVSVIFHVMRLATVPDTESKIKSAIHLLCTPGSPLQLKPKPYVAKFFYAGRSVHQTLCYVLHVAKPSSQTQPPVIGCAYYRTFLRERRRRYTPPSHPRKKVNSPVKRLCDSHLRRIIPENWAEDPYIVCLLLSLAQAQAIKQKRAMPETFPVRLLVAFDGDKNFAHVFQADIDARILQALNEPRFNLNGITWPNVTHTKVAFDPYLTFPDRIVAEMLGSYMEHM
;
A
#
# COMPACT_ATOMS: atom_id res chain seq x y z
N MET A 1 27.79 19.43 14.60
CA MET A 1 26.67 20.31 14.24
C MET A 1 25.37 19.59 14.59
N PRO A 2 24.44 20.21 15.34
CA PRO A 2 23.11 19.64 15.48
C PRO A 2 22.40 19.67 14.11
N PRO A 3 21.56 18.68 13.78
CA PRO A 3 20.84 18.67 12.51
C PRO A 3 19.90 19.89 12.45
N SER A 4 20.00 20.65 11.36
CA SER A 4 19.06 21.72 11.04
C SER A 4 17.63 21.18 11.11
N PRO A 5 16.66 21.89 11.72
CA PRO A 5 15.27 21.49 11.63
C PRO A 5 14.88 21.47 10.15
N THR A 6 14.55 20.30 9.63
CA THR A 6 14.13 20.09 8.25
C THR A 6 12.82 20.85 8.03
N GLN A 7 12.90 22.06 7.45
CA GLN A 7 11.75 22.96 7.47
C GLN A 7 10.70 22.60 6.43
N SER A 8 11.02 21.93 5.31
CA SER A 8 10.03 21.58 4.28
C SER A 8 10.48 20.45 3.33
N LEU A 9 9.55 19.82 2.61
CA LEU A 9 9.88 18.83 1.56
C LEU A 9 10.70 19.45 0.42
N HIS A 10 10.45 20.72 0.11
CA HIS A 10 11.24 21.49 -0.85
C HIS A 10 12.69 21.62 -0.38
N GLN A 11 12.91 22.03 0.88
CA GLN A 11 14.26 22.15 1.42
C GLN A 11 14.99 20.79 1.46
N LEU A 12 14.29 19.72 1.84
CA LEU A 12 14.83 18.35 1.75
C LEU A 12 15.29 18.01 0.33
N SER A 13 14.53 18.42 -0.68
CA SER A 13 14.89 18.22 -2.09
C SER A 13 16.10 19.04 -2.53
N VAL A 14 16.29 20.24 -1.96
CA VAL A 14 17.46 21.10 -2.25
C VAL A 14 18.72 20.56 -1.57
N GLU A 15 18.62 20.16 -0.30
CA GLU A 15 19.74 19.63 0.49
C GLU A 15 20.14 18.21 0.06
N ASN A 16 19.17 17.45 -0.44
CA ASN A 16 19.36 16.07 -0.87
C ASN A 16 18.93 15.92 -2.33
N SER A 17 19.86 16.11 -3.27
CA SER A 17 19.58 16.04 -4.71
C SER A 17 19.00 14.70 -5.18
N TRP A 18 19.18 13.62 -4.39
CA TRP A 18 18.63 12.30 -4.63
C TRP A 18 17.18 12.12 -4.16
N PHE A 19 16.68 12.98 -3.27
CA PHE A 19 15.35 12.85 -2.65
C PHE A 19 14.21 13.09 -3.62
N ALA A 20 14.37 14.04 -4.55
CA ALA A 20 13.37 14.39 -5.56
C ALA A 20 13.34 13.39 -6.72
N THR A 21 13.05 12.12 -6.42
CA THR A 21 12.89 11.05 -7.42
C THR A 21 11.46 10.53 -7.46
N ARG A 22 11.12 9.75 -8.50
CA ARG A 22 9.80 9.12 -8.60
C ARG A 22 9.62 8.11 -7.46
N PRO A 23 8.43 8.01 -6.85
CA PRO A 23 8.19 7.08 -5.74
C PRO A 23 8.51 5.61 -6.06
N LEU A 24 8.38 5.20 -7.33
CA LEU A 24 8.76 3.87 -7.79
C LEU A 24 10.24 3.53 -7.53
N PHE A 25 11.09 4.54 -7.35
CA PHE A 25 12.54 4.42 -7.14
C PHE A 25 12.99 4.88 -5.75
N TRP A 26 12.07 5.06 -4.81
CA TRP A 26 12.44 5.28 -3.42
C TRP A 26 13.22 4.08 -2.87
N THR A 27 14.15 4.39 -1.98
CA THR A 27 15.09 3.48 -1.31
C THR A 27 14.93 3.62 0.21
N SER A 28 15.51 2.72 1.00
CA SER A 28 15.53 2.83 2.47
C SER A 28 16.03 4.20 2.93
N GLN A 29 17.02 4.76 2.24
CA GLN A 29 17.53 6.11 2.47
C GLN A 29 16.45 7.20 2.48
N HIS A 30 15.39 7.06 1.66
CA HIS A 30 14.26 8.00 1.68
C HIS A 30 13.44 7.86 2.95
N LEU A 31 13.24 6.63 3.42
CA LEU A 31 12.49 6.37 4.66
C LEU A 31 13.27 6.82 5.89
N ASP A 32 14.59 6.57 5.91
CA ASP A 32 15.48 7.00 6.98
C ASP A 32 15.48 8.52 7.12
N LEU A 33 15.55 9.26 6.00
CA LEU A 33 15.49 10.72 5.99
C LEU A 33 14.16 11.26 6.51
N LEU A 34 13.05 10.54 6.27
CA LEU A 34 11.72 10.90 6.74
C LEU A 34 11.41 10.35 8.14
N GLY A 35 12.24 9.46 8.69
CA GLY A 35 12.00 8.78 9.96
C GLY A 35 10.91 7.71 9.91
N VAL A 36 10.55 7.21 8.73
CA VAL A 36 9.55 6.13 8.56
C VAL A 36 10.16 4.79 8.91
N ARG A 37 9.49 4.00 9.74
CA ARG A 37 9.94 2.65 10.13
C ARG A 37 8.87 1.60 9.89
N PHE A 38 9.30 0.38 9.56
CA PHE A 38 8.43 -0.78 9.51
C PHE A 38 8.48 -1.54 10.84
N LEU A 39 7.32 -1.91 11.36
CA LEU A 39 7.16 -2.73 12.56
C LEU A 39 6.53 -4.06 12.16
N HIS A 40 7.24 -5.16 12.35
CA HIS A 40 6.82 -6.47 11.87
C HIS A 40 6.22 -7.32 12.99
N PHE A 41 5.05 -7.90 12.72
CA PHE A 41 4.33 -8.79 13.62
C PHE A 41 3.97 -10.08 12.90
N ASP A 42 4.26 -11.22 13.53
CA ASP A 42 4.02 -12.55 12.93
C ASP A 42 2.56 -13.00 13.00
N ARG A 43 1.69 -12.23 13.65
CA ARG A 43 0.27 -12.56 13.83
C ARG A 43 -0.61 -11.34 13.54
N PRO A 44 -1.88 -11.54 13.17
CA PRO A 44 -2.87 -10.47 13.11
C PRO A 44 -3.00 -9.78 14.47
N ILE A 45 -3.25 -8.49 14.45
CA ILE A 45 -3.47 -7.70 15.68
C ILE A 45 -4.93 -7.78 16.09
N HIS A 46 -5.83 -7.87 15.11
CA HIS A 46 -7.25 -7.79 15.35
C HIS A 46 -7.90 -9.17 15.34
N ALA A 47 -8.75 -9.42 16.35
CA ALA A 47 -9.48 -10.66 16.46
C ALA A 47 -10.55 -10.76 15.35
N PRO A 48 -10.78 -11.95 14.78
CA PRO A 48 -11.86 -12.14 13.83
C PRO A 48 -13.19 -11.98 14.57
N GLN A 49 -14.10 -11.20 13.99
CA GLN A 49 -15.47 -11.10 14.51
C GLN A 49 -16.39 -11.97 13.63
N PRO A 50 -17.39 -12.65 14.23
CA PRO A 50 -18.36 -13.42 13.48
C PRO A 50 -19.11 -12.50 12.51
N ARG A 51 -19.43 -13.02 11.32
CA ARG A 51 -20.31 -12.33 10.37
C ARG A 51 -21.67 -12.12 11.04
N GLY A 52 -22.31 -10.98 10.79
CA GLY A 52 -23.67 -10.75 11.25
C GLY A 52 -24.64 -11.80 10.67
N ASP A 53 -25.72 -12.08 11.38
CA ASP A 53 -26.69 -13.15 11.07
C ASP A 53 -27.30 -13.07 9.64
N ASP A 54 -27.25 -11.90 9.00
CA ASP A 54 -27.72 -11.66 7.62
C ASP A 54 -26.70 -12.01 6.52
N ALA A 55 -25.49 -12.46 6.87
CA ALA A 55 -24.47 -12.79 5.89
C ALA A 55 -24.83 -14.11 5.18
N ALA A 56 -25.00 -14.05 3.86
CA ALA A 56 -25.14 -15.26 3.06
C ALA A 56 -23.96 -16.21 3.30
N ASP A 57 -24.27 -17.49 3.47
CA ASP A 57 -23.24 -18.53 3.60
C ASP A 57 -22.26 -18.43 2.43
N LEU A 58 -20.97 -18.34 2.78
CA LEU A 58 -19.93 -18.39 1.78
C LEU A 58 -19.91 -19.76 1.13
N ASP A 59 -19.94 -19.81 -0.19
CA ASP A 59 -19.61 -21.03 -0.90
C ASP A 59 -18.16 -21.44 -0.58
N ALA A 60 -18.02 -22.52 0.18
CA ALA A 60 -16.74 -23.07 0.60
C ALA A 60 -15.80 -23.33 -0.58
N VAL A 61 -16.35 -23.79 -1.71
CA VAL A 61 -15.56 -24.07 -2.92
C VAL A 61 -15.00 -22.76 -3.49
N SER A 62 -15.83 -21.72 -3.64
CA SER A 62 -15.40 -20.39 -4.09
C SER A 62 -14.34 -19.77 -3.17
N VAL A 63 -14.53 -19.86 -1.84
CA VAL A 63 -13.56 -19.33 -0.87
C VAL A 63 -12.21 -20.04 -1.03
N ILE A 64 -12.19 -21.38 -0.99
CA ILE A 64 -10.97 -22.16 -1.14
C ILE A 64 -10.29 -21.83 -2.47
N PHE A 65 -11.05 -21.76 -3.56
CA PHE A 65 -10.53 -21.40 -4.89
C PHE A 65 -9.83 -20.05 -4.88
N HIS A 66 -10.46 -19.02 -4.33
CA HIS A 66 -9.88 -17.68 -4.31
C HIS A 66 -8.70 -17.56 -3.34
N VAL A 67 -8.72 -18.23 -2.19
CA VAL A 67 -7.58 -18.29 -1.27
C VAL A 67 -6.38 -18.95 -1.96
N MET A 68 -6.58 -20.10 -2.59
CA MET A 68 -5.52 -20.80 -3.33
C MET A 68 -4.96 -19.94 -4.46
N ARG A 69 -5.80 -19.22 -5.20
CA ARG A 69 -5.33 -18.30 -6.26
C ARG A 69 -4.54 -17.14 -5.68
N LEU A 70 -4.98 -16.55 -4.58
CA LEU A 70 -4.27 -15.47 -3.92
C LEU A 70 -2.89 -15.94 -3.41
N ALA A 71 -2.80 -17.16 -2.90
CA ALA A 71 -1.56 -17.76 -2.41
C ALA A 71 -0.61 -18.17 -3.54
N THR A 72 -1.12 -18.78 -4.63
CA THR A 72 -0.27 -19.55 -5.55
C THR A 72 -0.20 -19.04 -6.98
N VAL A 73 -1.19 -18.27 -7.46
CA VAL A 73 -1.26 -17.89 -8.88
C VAL A 73 -0.45 -16.60 -9.13
N PRO A 74 0.60 -16.65 -9.97
CA PRO A 74 1.49 -15.50 -10.20
C PRO A 74 0.94 -14.44 -11.16
N ASP A 75 -0.28 -14.62 -11.66
CA ASP A 75 -0.94 -13.69 -12.57
C ASP A 75 -1.57 -12.50 -11.81
N THR A 76 -1.24 -11.28 -12.24
CA THR A 76 -1.67 -10.03 -11.58
C THR A 76 -3.18 -9.90 -11.52
N GLU A 77 -3.87 -10.14 -12.63
CA GLU A 77 -5.31 -9.93 -12.71
C GLU A 77 -6.04 -10.94 -11.83
N SER A 78 -5.64 -12.21 -11.92
CA SER A 78 -6.16 -13.31 -11.10
C SER A 78 -5.97 -13.07 -9.60
N LYS A 79 -4.78 -12.63 -9.19
CA LYS A 79 -4.42 -12.43 -7.78
C LYS A 79 -5.19 -11.25 -7.19
N ILE A 80 -5.29 -10.13 -7.91
CA ILE A 80 -6.10 -8.98 -7.50
C ILE A 80 -7.60 -9.31 -7.47
N LYS A 81 -8.13 -9.99 -8.50
CA LYS A 81 -9.54 -10.43 -8.52
C LYS A 81 -9.86 -11.31 -7.31
N SER A 82 -8.97 -12.22 -6.95
CA SER A 82 -9.16 -13.10 -5.80
C SER A 82 -9.06 -12.34 -4.48
N ALA A 83 -8.10 -11.41 -4.33
CA ALA A 83 -8.02 -10.55 -3.16
C ALA A 83 -9.30 -9.71 -2.97
N ILE A 84 -9.81 -9.11 -4.04
CA ILE A 84 -11.05 -8.32 -4.01
C ILE A 84 -12.25 -9.21 -3.69
N HIS A 85 -12.34 -10.41 -4.27
CA HIS A 85 -13.43 -11.33 -3.98
C HIS A 85 -13.47 -11.70 -2.49
N LEU A 86 -12.32 -12.05 -1.91
CA LEU A 86 -12.20 -12.43 -0.49
C LEU A 86 -12.51 -11.26 0.46
N LEU A 87 -12.19 -10.03 0.07
CA LEU A 87 -12.50 -8.84 0.87
C LEU A 87 -13.93 -8.36 0.70
N CYS A 88 -14.54 -8.54 -0.47
CA CYS A 88 -15.88 -8.03 -0.82
C CYS A 88 -16.90 -9.15 -0.98
N THR A 89 -16.77 -10.24 -0.24
CA THR A 89 -17.77 -11.32 -0.26
C THR A 89 -19.16 -10.79 0.14
N PRO A 90 -20.27 -11.45 -0.24
CA PRO A 90 -21.59 -11.13 0.30
C PRO A 90 -21.58 -11.02 1.83
N GLY A 91 -22.23 -9.99 2.38
CA GLY A 91 -22.19 -9.67 3.80
C GLY A 91 -20.94 -8.93 4.28
N SER A 92 -19.93 -8.73 3.43
CA SER A 92 -18.73 -7.98 3.81
C SER A 92 -19.05 -6.49 4.06
N PRO A 93 -18.47 -5.90 5.11
CA PRO A 93 -18.48 -4.45 5.32
C PRO A 93 -17.71 -3.68 4.24
N LEU A 94 -16.93 -4.36 3.40
CA LEU A 94 -16.12 -3.78 2.34
C LEU A 94 -16.76 -3.95 0.98
N GLN A 95 -16.64 -2.90 0.16
CA GLN A 95 -17.16 -2.89 -1.20
C GLN A 95 -16.16 -2.27 -2.18
N LEU A 96 -16.16 -2.83 -3.39
CA LEU A 96 -15.54 -2.22 -4.55
C LEU A 96 -16.57 -1.39 -5.30
N LYS A 97 -16.21 -0.15 -5.67
CA LYS A 97 -17.09 0.67 -6.52
C LYS A 97 -17.21 0.09 -7.93
N PRO A 98 -18.35 0.29 -8.62
CA PRO A 98 -18.57 -0.21 -9.99
C PRO A 98 -17.49 0.20 -11.00
N LYS A 99 -16.90 1.39 -10.82
CA LYS A 99 -15.70 1.84 -11.53
C LYS A 99 -14.52 1.75 -10.56
N PRO A 100 -13.66 0.71 -10.66
CA PRO A 100 -12.53 0.54 -9.76
C PRO A 100 -11.61 1.76 -9.83
N TYR A 101 -11.36 2.37 -8.68
CA TYR A 101 -10.42 3.48 -8.59
C TYR A 101 -9.05 2.94 -8.24
N VAL A 102 -8.05 3.34 -9.02
CA VAL A 102 -6.65 3.04 -8.76
C VAL A 102 -6.00 4.28 -8.16
N ALA A 103 -5.38 4.13 -6.99
CA ALA A 103 -4.79 5.23 -6.25
C ALA A 103 -3.69 5.93 -7.08
N LYS A 104 -3.59 7.25 -6.93
CA LYS A 104 -2.56 8.06 -7.57
C LYS A 104 -1.79 8.79 -6.48
N PHE A 105 -0.48 8.89 -6.67
CA PHE A 105 0.38 9.68 -5.81
C PHE A 105 0.46 11.10 -6.37
N PHE A 106 0.09 12.06 -5.53
CA PHE A 106 0.12 13.49 -5.84
C PHE A 106 1.30 14.16 -5.14
N TYR A 107 1.92 15.10 -5.84
CA TYR A 107 2.95 15.98 -5.29
C TYR A 107 2.82 17.35 -5.94
N ALA A 108 2.89 18.43 -5.16
CA ALA A 108 2.73 19.80 -5.63
C ALA A 108 1.43 20.01 -6.45
N GLY A 109 0.31 19.43 -5.99
CA GLY A 109 -0.98 19.46 -6.68
C GLY A 109 -1.07 18.64 -7.98
N ARG A 110 -0.02 17.92 -8.38
CA ARG A 110 0.03 17.14 -9.63
C ARG A 110 0.07 15.64 -9.36
N SER A 111 -0.65 14.87 -10.16
CA SER A 111 -0.52 13.40 -10.18
C SER A 111 0.82 13.03 -10.82
N VAL A 112 1.82 12.69 -10.01
CA VAL A 112 3.18 12.36 -10.49
C VAL A 112 3.38 10.87 -10.71
N HIS A 113 2.53 10.02 -10.13
CA HIS A 113 2.60 8.58 -10.31
C HIS A 113 1.22 7.92 -10.18
N GLN A 114 0.86 7.07 -11.14
CA GLN A 114 -0.32 6.23 -11.04
C GLN A 114 0.10 4.89 -10.43
N THR A 115 -0.46 4.56 -9.27
CA THR A 115 -0.17 3.28 -8.64
C THR A 115 -0.91 2.14 -9.36
N LEU A 116 -0.69 0.91 -8.92
CA LEU A 116 -1.50 -0.25 -9.31
C LEU A 116 -2.20 -0.82 -8.05
N CYS A 117 -2.59 0.09 -7.14
CA CYS A 117 -3.30 -0.22 -5.91
C CYS A 117 -4.78 0.12 -6.09
N TYR A 118 -5.63 -0.89 -5.94
CA TYR A 118 -7.09 -0.77 -6.06
C TYR A 118 -7.68 -0.36 -4.73
N VAL A 119 -8.52 0.68 -4.73
CA VAL A 119 -9.12 1.24 -3.52
C VAL A 119 -10.49 0.61 -3.26
N LEU A 120 -10.68 0.13 -2.04
CA LEU A 120 -11.93 -0.37 -1.50
C LEU A 120 -12.48 0.59 -0.45
N HIS A 121 -13.77 0.48 -0.18
CA HIS A 121 -14.48 1.38 0.73
C HIS A 121 -15.33 0.59 1.71
N VAL A 122 -15.50 1.15 2.91
CA VAL A 122 -16.50 0.68 3.86
C VAL A 122 -17.88 1.04 3.31
N ALA A 123 -18.77 0.05 3.23
CA ALA A 123 -20.10 0.16 2.64
C ALA A 123 -21.01 1.12 3.41
N LYS A 124 -21.04 0.96 4.73
CA LYS A 124 -21.84 1.76 5.67
C LYS A 124 -20.88 2.40 6.68
N PRO A 125 -20.27 3.55 6.35
CA PRO A 125 -19.39 4.22 7.29
C PRO A 125 -20.19 4.77 8.47
N SER A 126 -19.66 4.56 9.68
CA SER A 126 -20.13 5.21 10.90
C SER A 126 -20.02 6.73 10.78
N SER A 127 -20.98 7.45 11.36
CA SER A 127 -20.96 8.91 11.45
C SER A 127 -20.00 9.43 12.54
N GLN A 128 -19.60 8.57 13.48
CA GLN A 128 -18.82 8.95 14.66
C GLN A 128 -17.31 8.80 14.43
N THR A 129 -16.91 7.82 13.61
CA THR A 129 -15.51 7.47 13.40
C THR A 129 -15.17 7.50 11.92
N GLN A 130 -13.98 8.00 11.58
CA GLN A 130 -13.50 7.98 10.21
C GLN A 130 -13.20 6.56 9.74
N PRO A 131 -13.77 6.12 8.60
CA PRO A 131 -13.47 4.80 8.06
C PRO A 131 -12.05 4.72 7.50
N PRO A 132 -11.37 3.57 7.65
CA PRO A 132 -10.07 3.35 7.03
C PRO A 132 -10.15 3.34 5.51
N VAL A 133 -9.09 3.82 4.85
CA VAL A 133 -8.90 3.60 3.42
C VAL A 133 -8.25 2.25 3.21
N ILE A 134 -8.93 1.40 2.46
CA ILE A 134 -8.46 0.06 2.20
C ILE A 134 -7.94 -0.02 0.77
N GLY A 135 -6.75 -0.59 0.60
CA GLY A 135 -6.13 -0.83 -0.70
C GLY A 135 -5.72 -2.29 -0.89
N CYS A 136 -5.69 -2.72 -2.15
CA CYS A 136 -5.12 -4.00 -2.56
C CYS A 136 -4.07 -3.78 -3.65
N ALA A 137 -2.89 -4.37 -3.46
CA ALA A 137 -1.80 -4.34 -4.43
C ALA A 137 -1.12 -5.70 -4.54
N TYR A 138 -0.34 -5.88 -5.60
CA TYR A 138 0.43 -7.10 -5.84
C TYR A 138 1.89 -6.77 -6.11
N TYR A 139 2.77 -7.27 -5.24
CA TYR A 139 4.20 -6.93 -5.18
C TYR A 139 4.92 -7.06 -6.52
N ARG A 140 4.68 -8.18 -7.22
CA ARG A 140 5.32 -8.46 -8.52
C ARG A 140 5.02 -7.40 -9.58
N THR A 141 3.86 -6.74 -9.48
CA THR A 141 3.42 -5.77 -10.48
C THR A 141 4.33 -4.54 -10.49
N PHE A 142 4.72 -4.03 -9.31
CA PHE A 142 5.63 -2.90 -9.25
C PHE A 142 7.09 -3.30 -9.44
N LEU A 143 7.50 -4.53 -9.08
CA LEU A 143 8.79 -5.06 -9.53
C LEU A 143 8.90 -5.08 -11.05
N ARG A 144 7.82 -5.48 -11.75
CA ARG A 144 7.76 -5.47 -13.22
C ARG A 144 7.89 -4.05 -13.76
N GLU A 145 7.23 -3.07 -13.14
CA GLU A 145 7.35 -1.65 -13.55
C GLU A 145 8.77 -1.11 -13.33
N ARG A 146 9.41 -1.42 -12.20
CA ARG A 146 10.83 -1.08 -11.97
C ARG A 146 11.72 -1.67 -13.05
N ARG A 147 11.60 -2.98 -13.30
CA ARG A 147 12.39 -3.68 -14.33
C ARG A 147 12.17 -3.08 -15.71
N ARG A 148 10.91 -2.81 -16.10
CA ARG A 148 10.57 -2.21 -17.39
C ARG A 148 11.25 -0.85 -17.59
N ARG A 149 11.36 -0.03 -16.54
CA ARG A 149 12.03 1.28 -16.59
C ARG A 149 13.56 1.19 -16.67
N TYR A 150 14.13 0.09 -16.19
CA TYR A 150 15.56 -0.23 -16.28
C TYR A 150 15.86 -1.30 -17.34
N THR A 151 14.98 -1.54 -18.31
CA THR A 151 15.31 -2.42 -19.44
C THR A 151 16.19 -1.65 -20.43
N PRO A 152 17.42 -2.10 -20.71
CA PRO A 152 18.28 -1.45 -21.70
C PRO A 152 17.61 -1.51 -23.08
N PRO A 153 17.66 -0.43 -23.88
CA PRO A 153 17.22 -0.49 -25.27
C PRO A 153 17.96 -1.60 -26.01
N SER A 154 17.23 -2.35 -26.85
CA SER A 154 17.83 -3.35 -27.73
C SER A 154 18.84 -2.65 -28.64
N HIS A 155 20.06 -3.18 -28.75
CA HIS A 155 21.03 -2.68 -29.72
C HIS A 155 20.43 -2.78 -31.13
N PRO A 156 20.71 -1.85 -32.06
CA PRO A 156 20.16 -1.88 -33.43
C PRO A 156 20.38 -3.22 -34.16
N ARG A 157 21.48 -3.91 -33.83
CA ARG A 157 21.82 -5.26 -34.34
C ARG A 157 21.30 -6.43 -33.49
N LYS A 158 20.29 -6.22 -32.64
CA LYS A 158 19.73 -7.21 -31.67
C LYS A 158 20.77 -7.84 -30.72
N LYS A 159 21.91 -7.18 -30.52
CA LYS A 159 22.94 -7.61 -29.56
C LYS A 159 22.59 -7.10 -28.15
N VAL A 160 22.91 -7.89 -27.12
CA VAL A 160 22.75 -7.45 -25.73
C VAL A 160 23.82 -6.40 -25.41
N ASN A 161 23.40 -5.22 -24.94
CA ASN A 161 24.33 -4.22 -24.42
C ASN A 161 24.71 -4.59 -22.97
N SER A 162 25.69 -5.48 -22.83
CA SER A 162 26.09 -6.03 -21.54
C SER A 162 26.52 -4.97 -20.52
N PRO A 163 27.30 -3.93 -20.85
CA PRO A 163 27.60 -2.83 -19.92
C PRO A 163 26.36 -2.11 -19.40
N VAL A 164 25.42 -1.73 -20.28
CA VAL A 164 24.19 -1.04 -19.86
C VAL A 164 23.31 -1.97 -19.05
N LYS A 165 23.22 -3.26 -19.41
CA LYS A 165 22.52 -4.26 -18.61
C LYS A 165 23.09 -4.34 -17.17
N ARG A 166 24.41 -4.40 -17.02
CA ARG A 166 25.06 -4.40 -15.70
C ARG A 166 24.76 -3.13 -14.89
N LEU A 167 24.72 -1.97 -15.54
CA LEU A 167 24.36 -0.71 -14.91
C LEU A 167 22.89 -0.72 -14.44
N CYS A 168 21.97 -1.17 -15.29
CA CYS A 168 20.56 -1.34 -14.95
C CYS A 168 20.35 -2.32 -13.78
N ASP A 169 21.03 -3.47 -13.81
CA ASP A 169 20.98 -4.47 -12.74
C ASP A 169 21.54 -3.89 -11.42
N SER A 170 22.60 -3.07 -11.49
CA SER A 170 23.15 -2.34 -10.35
C SER A 170 22.13 -1.37 -9.74
N HIS A 171 21.46 -0.56 -10.57
CA HIS A 171 20.42 0.35 -10.10
C HIS A 171 19.23 -0.38 -9.47
N LEU A 172 18.78 -1.49 -10.08
CA LEU A 172 17.69 -2.29 -9.53
C LEU A 172 18.04 -2.88 -8.16
N ARG A 173 19.27 -3.38 -7.97
CA ARG A 173 19.74 -3.87 -6.65
C ARG A 173 19.74 -2.80 -5.57
N ARG A 174 19.92 -1.53 -5.93
CA ARG A 174 19.86 -0.41 -4.96
C ARG A 174 18.43 -0.04 -4.58
N ILE A 175 17.46 -0.28 -5.46
CA ILE A 175 16.06 0.15 -5.29
C ILE A 175 15.19 -0.97 -4.69
N ILE A 176 15.49 -2.22 -5.03
CA ILE A 176 14.77 -3.38 -4.50
C ILE A 176 15.44 -3.74 -3.17
N PRO A 177 14.73 -3.65 -2.03
CA PRO A 177 15.29 -4.03 -0.74
C PRO A 177 15.56 -5.54 -0.66
N GLU A 178 16.42 -5.94 0.27
CA GLU A 178 16.62 -7.36 0.61
C GLU A 178 15.35 -7.95 1.24
N ASN A 179 14.77 -7.24 2.22
CA ASN A 179 13.46 -7.55 2.77
C ASN A 179 12.37 -6.84 1.94
N TRP A 180 11.60 -7.61 1.17
CA TRP A 180 10.52 -7.08 0.33
C TRP A 180 9.44 -6.33 1.14
N ALA A 181 9.22 -6.72 2.41
CA ALA A 181 8.21 -6.11 3.26
C ALA A 181 8.61 -4.71 3.76
N GLU A 182 9.88 -4.33 3.60
CA GLU A 182 10.40 -2.99 3.91
C GLU A 182 10.54 -2.14 2.64
N ASP A 183 9.91 -2.55 1.54
CA ASP A 183 9.98 -1.81 0.28
C ASP A 183 9.38 -0.40 0.43
N PRO A 184 10.17 0.67 0.20
CA PRO A 184 9.71 2.04 0.32
C PRO A 184 8.52 2.40 -0.56
N TYR A 185 8.31 1.65 -1.65
CA TYR A 185 7.14 1.85 -2.49
C TYR A 185 5.82 1.48 -1.78
N ILE A 186 5.85 0.63 -0.75
CA ILE A 186 4.69 0.36 0.11
C ILE A 186 4.22 1.66 0.79
N VAL A 187 5.14 2.49 1.28
CA VAL A 187 4.83 3.80 1.87
C VAL A 187 4.19 4.72 0.85
N CYS A 188 4.66 4.72 -0.41
CA CYS A 188 4.01 5.45 -1.49
C CYS A 188 2.56 4.99 -1.72
N LEU A 189 2.28 3.69 -1.63
CA LEU A 189 0.92 3.16 -1.78
C LEU A 189 0.02 3.63 -0.63
N LEU A 190 0.51 3.56 0.61
CA LEU A 190 -0.21 4.03 1.80
C LEU A 190 -0.53 5.54 1.71
N LEU A 191 0.45 6.36 1.32
CA LEU A 191 0.25 7.80 1.10
C LEU A 191 -0.77 8.07 -0.02
N SER A 192 -0.71 7.30 -1.13
CA SER A 192 -1.65 7.44 -2.24
C SER A 192 -3.09 7.12 -1.84
N LEU A 193 -3.29 6.15 -0.94
CA LEU A 193 -4.59 5.81 -0.37
C LEU A 193 -5.13 6.95 0.51
N ALA A 194 -4.31 7.48 1.41
CA ALA A 194 -4.67 8.63 2.24
C ALA A 194 -5.05 9.85 1.38
N GLN A 195 -4.24 10.18 0.36
CA GLN A 195 -4.54 11.24 -0.61
C GLN A 195 -5.89 11.00 -1.33
N ALA A 196 -6.19 9.76 -1.72
CA ALA A 196 -7.45 9.43 -2.37
C ALA A 196 -8.68 9.66 -1.48
N GLN A 197 -8.55 9.49 -0.16
CA GLN A 197 -9.61 9.83 0.80
C GLN A 197 -9.68 11.33 1.04
N ALA A 198 -8.56 12.01 1.25
CA ALA A 198 -8.51 13.46 1.46
C ALA A 198 -9.15 14.24 0.30
N ILE A 199 -8.86 13.85 -0.95
CA ILE A 199 -9.45 14.46 -2.15
C ILE A 199 -10.99 14.33 -2.19
N LYS A 200 -11.53 13.25 -1.61
CA LYS A 200 -12.99 13.02 -1.53
C LYS A 200 -13.63 13.87 -0.42
N GLN A 201 -12.92 14.14 0.67
CA GLN A 201 -13.46 14.72 1.91
C GLN A 201 -13.32 16.27 2.01
N LYS A 202 -13.25 16.99 0.88
CA LYS A 202 -12.94 18.44 0.70
C LYS A 202 -13.45 19.47 1.73
N ARG A 203 -14.39 19.16 2.63
CA ARG A 203 -15.04 20.10 3.55
C ARG A 203 -14.66 19.92 5.04
N ALA A 204 -14.25 18.73 5.46
CA ALA A 204 -13.82 18.46 6.83
C ALA A 204 -12.65 17.48 6.75
N MET A 205 -11.43 18.01 6.77
CA MET A 205 -10.23 17.18 6.73
C MET A 205 -9.98 16.66 8.15
N PRO A 206 -10.05 15.35 8.37
CA PRO A 206 -9.70 14.78 9.67
C PRO A 206 -8.21 14.98 9.96
N GLU A 207 -7.83 14.87 11.24
CA GLU A 207 -6.42 15.01 11.65
C GLU A 207 -5.54 13.88 11.10
N THR A 208 -6.09 12.67 11.01
CA THR A 208 -5.36 11.48 10.57
C THR A 208 -6.18 10.64 9.62
N PHE A 209 -5.53 9.97 8.68
CA PHE A 209 -6.15 9.03 7.75
C PHE A 209 -5.69 7.60 8.08
N PRO A 210 -6.54 6.76 8.68
CA PRO A 210 -6.21 5.36 8.86
C PRO A 210 -6.18 4.67 7.50
N VAL A 211 -5.04 4.08 7.16
CA VAL A 211 -4.83 3.38 5.88
C VAL A 211 -4.46 1.93 6.15
N ARG A 212 -5.03 1.03 5.33
CA ARG A 212 -4.83 -0.41 5.40
C ARG A 212 -4.59 -0.94 3.98
N LEU A 213 -3.53 -1.70 3.79
CA LEU A 213 -3.09 -2.17 2.48
C LEU A 213 -2.81 -3.67 2.53
N LEU A 214 -3.58 -4.44 1.78
CA LEU A 214 -3.29 -5.84 1.48
C LEU A 214 -2.29 -5.89 0.32
N VAL A 215 -1.11 -6.46 0.58
CA VAL A 215 -0.11 -6.73 -0.46
C VAL A 215 0.01 -8.23 -0.67
N ALA A 216 -0.42 -8.68 -1.85
CA ALA A 216 -0.14 -10.04 -2.27
C ALA A 216 1.34 -10.17 -2.66
N PHE A 217 1.98 -11.26 -2.26
CA PHE A 217 3.38 -11.58 -2.56
C PHE A 217 3.47 -13.01 -3.11
N ASP A 218 4.44 -13.28 -3.99
CA ASP A 218 4.64 -14.62 -4.58
C ASP A 218 5.59 -15.49 -3.76
N GLY A 219 6.45 -14.87 -2.95
CA GLY A 219 7.42 -15.59 -2.13
C GLY A 219 6.84 -16.12 -0.83
N ASP A 220 5.58 -15.81 -0.52
CA ASP A 220 4.86 -16.33 0.64
C ASP A 220 3.53 -16.94 0.18
N LYS A 221 3.38 -18.25 0.38
CA LYS A 221 2.18 -19.01 0.02
C LYS A 221 1.33 -19.36 1.23
N ASN A 222 1.79 -19.00 2.43
CA ASN A 222 1.15 -19.35 3.69
C ASN A 222 0.42 -18.14 4.29
N PHE A 223 0.89 -16.93 3.98
CA PHE A 223 0.36 -15.70 4.56
C PHE A 223 -0.04 -14.66 3.51
N ALA A 224 -1.13 -13.95 3.81
CA ALA A 224 -1.40 -12.64 3.27
C ALA A 224 -0.74 -11.57 4.14
N HIS A 225 -0.30 -10.48 3.51
CA HIS A 225 0.44 -9.42 4.20
C HIS A 225 -0.38 -8.13 4.24
N VAL A 226 -0.60 -7.62 5.45
CA VAL A 226 -1.34 -6.38 5.68
C VAL A 226 -0.38 -5.32 6.21
N PHE A 227 -0.41 -4.15 5.58
CA PHE A 227 0.34 -2.97 5.99
C PHE A 227 -0.63 -1.91 6.50
N GLN A 228 -0.32 -1.32 7.65
CA GLN A 228 -1.18 -0.36 8.33
C GLN A 228 -0.38 0.88 8.72
N ALA A 229 -0.98 2.04 8.54
CA ALA A 229 -0.43 3.30 9.00
C ALA A 229 -1.56 4.31 9.20
N ASP A 230 -1.41 5.19 10.18
CA ASP A 230 -2.29 6.34 10.37
C ASP A 230 -1.52 7.58 9.88
N ILE A 231 -2.02 8.17 8.78
CA ILE A 231 -1.31 9.24 8.07
C ILE A 231 -1.81 10.59 8.55
N ASP A 232 -0.95 11.38 9.18
CA ASP A 232 -1.26 12.76 9.57
C ASP A 232 -1.61 13.60 8.33
N ALA A 233 -2.72 14.35 8.42
CA ALA A 233 -3.20 15.19 7.35
C ALA A 233 -2.21 16.31 6.96
N ARG A 234 -1.35 16.74 7.89
CA ARG A 234 -0.25 17.68 7.63
C ARG A 234 0.82 17.09 6.72
N ILE A 235 1.01 15.77 6.71
CA ILE A 235 1.88 15.10 5.71
C ILE A 235 1.28 15.25 4.32
N LEU A 236 -0.04 15.07 4.19
CA LEU A 236 -0.72 15.24 2.91
C LEU A 236 -0.69 16.70 2.43
N GLN A 237 -0.84 17.65 3.37
CA GLN A 237 -0.64 19.07 3.09
C GLN A 237 0.78 19.34 2.61
N ALA A 238 1.81 18.80 3.26
CA ALA A 238 3.19 18.96 2.84
C ALA A 238 3.47 18.38 1.44
N LEU A 239 2.88 17.24 1.11
CA LEU A 239 2.96 16.66 -0.23
C LEU A 239 2.29 17.56 -1.28
N ASN A 240 1.17 18.20 -0.93
CA ASN A 240 0.48 19.12 -1.83
C ASN A 240 1.17 20.48 -1.95
N GLU A 241 1.78 20.96 -0.87
CA GLU A 241 2.48 22.24 -0.75
C GLU A 241 3.92 21.98 -0.26
N PRO A 242 4.88 21.70 -1.16
CA PRO A 242 6.22 21.27 -0.75
C PRO A 242 7.00 22.26 0.12
N ARG A 243 6.59 23.53 0.17
CA ARG A 243 7.19 24.57 1.04
C ARG A 243 6.57 24.61 2.44
N PHE A 244 5.54 23.80 2.69
CA PHE A 244 4.88 23.70 3.98
C PHE A 244 5.85 23.28 5.08
N ASN A 245 5.66 23.83 6.28
CA ASN A 245 6.57 23.61 7.39
C ASN A 245 6.38 22.21 8.00
N LEU A 246 7.43 21.40 8.00
CA LEU A 246 7.43 20.05 8.59
C LEU A 246 7.63 20.03 10.12
N ASN A 247 7.82 21.18 10.77
CA ASN A 247 7.99 21.26 12.22
C ASN A 247 6.80 20.62 12.96
N GLY A 248 7.12 19.70 13.86
CA GLY A 248 6.16 18.95 14.66
C GLY A 248 5.38 17.87 13.89
N ILE A 249 5.72 17.60 12.63
CA ILE A 249 5.15 16.48 11.88
C ILE A 249 5.98 15.23 12.16
N THR A 250 5.30 14.16 12.59
CA THR A 250 5.92 12.84 12.72
C THR A 250 5.44 11.98 11.55
N TRP A 251 6.37 11.44 10.78
CA TRP A 251 6.03 10.49 9.73
C TRP A 251 5.57 9.16 10.33
N PRO A 252 4.65 8.44 9.67
CA PRO A 252 4.01 7.26 10.24
C PRO A 252 5.01 6.11 10.40
N ASN A 253 4.83 5.33 11.46
CA ASN A 253 5.30 3.95 11.49
C ASN A 253 4.35 3.10 10.66
N VAL A 254 4.91 2.16 9.90
CA VAL A 254 4.15 1.20 9.11
C VAL A 254 4.16 -0.14 9.82
N THR A 255 3.02 -0.53 10.35
CA THR A 255 2.81 -1.87 10.91
C THR A 255 2.62 -2.86 9.78
N HIS A 256 3.29 -4.00 9.85
CA HIS A 256 3.15 -5.11 8.91
C HIS A 256 2.78 -6.38 9.69
N THR A 257 1.61 -6.95 9.37
CA THR A 257 1.09 -8.17 9.97
C THR A 257 0.92 -9.26 8.92
N LYS A 258 0.99 -10.52 9.37
CA LYS A 258 0.78 -11.70 8.55
C LYS A 258 -0.54 -12.37 8.94
N VAL A 259 -1.39 -12.64 7.95
CA VAL A 259 -2.65 -13.36 8.13
C VAL A 259 -2.53 -14.71 7.42
N ALA A 260 -2.52 -15.80 8.18
CA ALA A 260 -2.40 -17.14 7.62
C ALA A 260 -3.58 -17.46 6.69
N PHE A 261 -3.33 -18.07 5.53
CA PHE A 261 -4.40 -18.55 4.66
C PHE A 261 -5.20 -19.66 5.34
N ASP A 262 -4.54 -20.61 5.98
CA ASP A 262 -5.21 -21.67 6.74
C ASP A 262 -5.73 -21.18 8.10
N PRO A 263 -6.93 -21.60 8.52
CA PRO A 263 -7.92 -22.37 7.75
C PRO A 263 -8.62 -21.54 6.68
N TYR A 264 -8.70 -22.05 5.44
CA TYR A 264 -9.19 -21.31 4.27
C TYR A 264 -10.60 -20.74 4.44
N LEU A 265 -11.53 -21.49 5.03
CA LEU A 265 -12.92 -21.06 5.17
C LEU A 265 -13.09 -19.82 6.05
N THR A 266 -12.21 -19.68 7.05
CA THR A 266 -12.22 -18.52 7.97
C THR A 266 -11.34 -17.37 7.49
N PHE A 267 -10.56 -17.57 6.42
CA PHE A 267 -9.63 -16.56 5.92
C PHE A 267 -10.30 -15.22 5.59
N PRO A 268 -11.44 -15.18 4.85
CA PRO A 268 -12.13 -13.92 4.55
C PRO A 268 -12.41 -13.07 5.80
N ASP A 269 -12.85 -13.70 6.87
CA ASP A 269 -13.24 -12.98 8.10
C ASP A 269 -12.02 -12.46 8.84
N ARG A 270 -10.96 -13.27 8.92
CA ARG A 270 -9.68 -12.86 9.51
C ARG A 270 -9.04 -11.71 8.75
N ILE A 271 -9.03 -11.75 7.42
CA ILE A 271 -8.41 -10.69 6.62
C ILE A 271 -9.25 -9.42 6.65
N VAL A 272 -10.60 -9.51 6.60
CA VAL A 272 -11.47 -8.33 6.72
C VAL A 272 -11.31 -7.68 8.09
N ALA A 273 -11.23 -8.48 9.17
CA ALA A 273 -11.04 -7.95 10.51
C ALA A 273 -9.72 -7.18 10.65
N GLU A 274 -8.63 -7.76 10.14
CA GLU A 274 -7.33 -7.09 10.12
C GLU A 274 -7.33 -5.81 9.26
N MET A 275 -8.10 -5.79 8.15
CA MET A 275 -8.20 -4.63 7.26
C MET A 275 -9.11 -3.51 7.80
N LEU A 276 -10.02 -3.80 8.73
CA LEU A 276 -10.84 -2.77 9.38
C LEU A 276 -10.23 -2.29 10.71
N GLY A 277 -9.50 -3.17 11.40
CA GLY A 277 -8.89 -2.87 12.68
C GLY A 277 -9.90 -2.46 13.75
N SER A 278 -9.52 -1.51 14.60
CA SER A 278 -10.41 -0.98 15.67
C SER A 278 -11.66 -0.29 15.13
N TYR A 279 -11.72 0.06 13.84
CA TYR A 279 -12.93 0.59 13.22
C TYR A 279 -14.13 -0.35 13.35
N MET A 280 -13.87 -1.66 13.44
CA MET A 280 -14.93 -2.66 13.63
C MET A 280 -15.74 -2.46 14.91
N GLU A 281 -15.15 -1.89 15.97
CA GLU A 281 -15.85 -1.65 17.25
C GLU A 281 -16.91 -0.54 17.14
N HIS A 282 -16.91 0.20 16.03
CA HIS A 282 -17.76 1.36 15.79
C HIS A 282 -18.72 1.18 14.60
N MET A 283 -18.77 -0.03 14.03
CA MET A 283 -19.71 -0.42 12.96
C MET A 283 -20.98 -1.04 13.53
#